data_AF-A0A8T5GNU3-F1
#
_entry.id   AF-A0A8T5GNU3-F1
#
_cell.length_a   1.000
_cell.length_b   1.000
_cell.length_c   1.000
_cell.angle_alpha   90.00
_cell.angle_beta   90.00
_cell.angle_gamma   90.00
#
_symmetry.space_group_name_H-M   'P 1'
#
loop_
_entity.id
_entity.type
_entity.pdbx_description
1 polymer ?
#
loop_
_entity_poly.entity_id
_entity_poly.type
_entity_poly.pdbx_seq_one_letter_code
_entity_poly.pdbx_strand_id
1 'polypeptide(L)'
;MNKKGAFFHWVLLGVIGAIATFFIMSDAVTLSQEVPGEWSFDLLYDGFYTSELQFLERDSTTRVLARDSAVSLAGKGGFSTEPSCGILDDVYKWNKDDDWCVPDSKTNFVSLFKNAFKVKFAHEAENVIVDKEVVKGDGHVLQLDNTLFHTTANKMYTQQYITPYAFTIKTGYDLSEYNTIYQEAQTLVTACGTASNIVECVKQNMGDQWRDRTCITNNGFLTANTRVLQFCVISPSIIDIKYKFALEFTPTTALPVSLTDVTYDSSLDRYVVSFAQDNFAEKYTVYYSDATYLEGRSGKPSDIFNSVLSEFGYFYESNEIQKSNFIDNDNVCNDYVLGDDNKAYLCGDTILYFIADVRLENPAEDEGIVVSVTTTFNNKESDILDVTKHLNS
;
A
#
# COMPACT_ATOMS: atom_id res chain seq x y z
N MET A 1 94.05 -56.69 47.67
CA MET A 1 92.81 -56.28 46.97
C MET A 1 92.72 -56.98 45.63
N ASN A 2 91.60 -57.66 45.34
CA ASN A 2 91.38 -58.35 44.07
C ASN A 2 91.18 -57.31 42.95
N LYS A 3 92.08 -57.26 41.96
CA LYS A 3 92.05 -56.27 40.86
C LYS A 3 90.71 -56.23 40.13
N LYS A 4 89.97 -57.35 40.08
CA LYS A 4 88.64 -57.42 39.48
C LYS A 4 87.57 -56.69 40.30
N GLY A 5 87.66 -56.70 41.63
CA GLY A 5 86.71 -56.00 42.51
C GLY A 5 86.86 -54.48 42.44
N ALA A 6 88.10 -53.98 42.30
CA ALA A 6 88.35 -52.55 42.14
C ALA A 6 87.75 -51.99 40.84
N PHE A 7 87.85 -52.74 39.73
CA PHE A 7 87.25 -52.35 38.45
C PHE A 7 85.71 -52.24 38.55
N PHE A 8 85.06 -53.26 39.14
CA PHE A 8 83.60 -53.23 39.33
C PHE A 8 83.15 -52.08 40.24
N HIS A 9 83.90 -51.76 41.29
CA HIS A 9 83.58 -50.64 42.18
C HIS A 9 83.62 -49.29 41.43
N TRP A 10 84.65 -49.04 40.61
CA TRP A 10 84.75 -47.80 39.85
C TRP A 10 83.69 -47.67 38.75
N VAL A 11 83.33 -48.78 38.10
CA VAL A 11 82.22 -48.79 37.12
C VAL A 11 80.90 -48.46 37.81
N LEU A 12 80.61 -49.09 38.96
CA LEU A 12 79.38 -48.83 39.72
C LEU A 12 79.31 -47.37 40.19
N LEU A 13 80.44 -46.83 40.67
CA LEU A 13 80.52 -45.44 41.15
C LEU A 13 80.34 -44.44 40.00
N GLY A 14 80.87 -44.74 38.81
CA GLY A 14 80.63 -43.98 37.59
C GLY A 14 79.17 -44.00 37.15
N VAL A 15 78.50 -45.15 37.24
CA VAL A 15 77.05 -45.28 36.93
C VAL A 15 76.21 -44.48 37.93
N ILE A 16 76.48 -44.61 39.23
CA ILE A 16 75.75 -43.85 40.26
C ILE A 16 75.97 -42.35 40.07
N GLY A 17 77.20 -41.92 39.78
CA GLY A 17 77.52 -40.52 39.50
C GLY A 17 76.79 -39.98 38.26
N ALA A 18 76.73 -40.77 37.18
CA ALA A 18 76.00 -40.39 35.97
C ALA A 18 74.49 -40.29 36.21
N ILE A 19 73.90 -41.21 36.97
CA ILE A 19 72.48 -41.19 37.34
C ILE A 19 72.17 -39.96 38.20
N ALA A 20 72.98 -39.68 39.23
CA ALA A 20 72.80 -38.51 40.08
C ALA A 20 72.94 -37.19 39.30
N THR A 21 73.93 -37.12 38.40
CA THR A 21 74.12 -35.95 37.53
C THR A 21 72.95 -35.77 36.57
N PHE A 22 72.43 -36.87 36.01
CA PHE A 22 71.24 -36.85 35.15
C PHE A 22 70.02 -36.31 35.91
N PHE A 23 69.75 -36.77 37.13
CA PHE A 23 68.62 -36.29 37.92
C PHE A 23 68.78 -34.81 38.36
N ILE A 24 69.99 -34.39 38.73
CA ILE A 24 70.26 -32.98 39.07
C ILE A 24 70.08 -32.08 37.84
N MET A 25 70.55 -32.54 36.68
CA MET A 25 70.38 -31.79 35.43
C MET A 25 68.93 -31.83 34.93
N SER A 26 68.19 -32.92 35.15
CA SER A 26 66.77 -32.99 34.75
C SER A 26 65.88 -32.11 35.62
N ASP A 27 66.16 -31.97 36.92
CA ASP A 27 65.41 -31.05 37.80
C ASP A 27 65.76 -29.58 37.53
N ALA A 28 67.00 -29.28 37.13
CA ALA A 28 67.43 -27.92 36.80
C ALA A 28 66.97 -27.46 35.40
N VAL A 29 66.65 -28.40 34.51
CA VAL A 29 66.00 -28.12 33.24
C VAL A 29 64.49 -28.16 33.47
N THR A 30 63.96 -27.08 34.05
CA THR A 30 62.61 -26.68 33.68
C THR A 30 62.65 -26.41 32.19
N LEU A 31 62.21 -27.38 31.39
CA LEU A 31 61.77 -27.12 30.04
C LEU A 31 60.68 -26.05 30.16
N SER A 32 61.06 -24.77 30.08
CA SER A 32 60.12 -23.72 29.72
C SER A 32 59.76 -24.01 28.26
N GLN A 33 58.91 -25.00 28.06
CA GLN A 33 58.13 -25.07 26.84
C GLN A 33 57.24 -23.82 26.88
N GLU A 34 57.77 -22.70 26.38
CA GLU A 34 56.93 -21.82 25.57
C GLU A 34 56.25 -22.77 24.58
N VAL A 35 54.96 -23.04 24.79
CA VAL A 35 54.21 -23.92 23.89
C VAL A 35 54.24 -23.23 22.53
N PRO A 36 54.97 -23.75 21.52
CA PRO A 36 55.05 -23.08 20.24
C PRO A 36 53.65 -23.11 19.63
N GLY A 37 53.01 -21.95 19.54
CA GLY A 37 51.66 -21.81 18.99
C GLY A 37 50.55 -21.36 19.96
N GLU A 38 50.84 -21.08 21.23
CA GLU A 38 49.84 -20.49 22.16
C GLU A 38 49.32 -19.15 21.61
N TRP A 39 50.22 -18.24 21.20
CA TRP A 39 49.83 -17.00 20.50
C TRP A 39 48.99 -17.25 19.24
N SER A 40 49.33 -18.28 18.45
CA SER A 40 48.59 -18.61 17.23
C SER A 40 47.21 -19.16 17.56
N PHE A 41 47.09 -19.98 18.61
CA PHE A 41 45.82 -20.52 19.09
C PHE A 41 44.92 -19.40 19.63
N ASP A 42 45.48 -18.54 20.48
CA ASP A 42 44.83 -17.36 21.06
C ASP A 42 44.32 -16.41 19.97
N LEU A 43 45.16 -16.12 18.97
CA LEU A 43 44.77 -15.29 17.82
C LEU A 43 43.64 -15.95 17.01
N LEU A 44 43.74 -17.26 16.73
CA LEU A 44 42.77 -17.96 15.90
C LEU A 44 41.43 -18.19 16.61
N TYR A 45 41.46 -18.54 17.89
CA TYR A 45 40.28 -18.93 18.65
C TYR A 45 39.63 -17.70 19.30
N ASP A 46 40.36 -16.94 20.11
CA ASP A 46 39.76 -15.81 20.84
C ASP A 46 39.62 -14.58 19.95
N GLY A 47 40.58 -14.34 19.05
CA GLY A 47 40.52 -13.24 18.08
C GLY A 47 39.60 -13.56 16.89
N PHE A 48 40.09 -14.39 15.97
CA PHE A 48 39.45 -14.62 14.67
C PHE A 48 38.10 -15.33 14.79
N TYR A 49 38.02 -16.47 15.47
CA TYR A 49 36.77 -17.25 15.54
C TYR A 49 35.64 -16.48 16.27
N THR A 50 35.93 -15.81 17.38
CA THR A 50 34.95 -14.93 18.05
C THR A 50 34.49 -13.79 17.13
N SER A 51 35.39 -13.21 16.33
CA SER A 51 35.05 -12.19 15.35
C SER A 51 34.09 -12.70 14.28
N GLU A 52 34.39 -13.86 13.70
CA GLU A 52 33.56 -14.48 12.67
C GLU A 52 32.16 -14.81 13.20
N LEU A 53 32.05 -15.25 14.45
CA LEU A 53 30.74 -15.47 15.08
C LEU A 53 29.94 -14.17 15.23
N GLN A 54 30.58 -13.09 15.69
CA GLN A 54 29.92 -11.78 15.79
C GLN A 54 29.55 -11.21 14.42
N PHE A 55 30.39 -11.42 13.41
CA PHE A 55 30.06 -11.05 12.03
C PHE A 55 28.86 -11.81 11.51
N LEU A 56 28.82 -13.13 11.72
CA LEU A 56 27.69 -13.95 11.31
C LEU A 56 26.40 -13.51 12.01
N GLU A 57 26.46 -13.18 13.30
CA GLU A 57 25.33 -12.63 14.05
C GLU A 57 24.88 -11.28 13.47
N ARG A 58 25.82 -10.39 13.16
CA ARG A 58 25.53 -9.10 12.53
C ARG A 58 24.94 -9.25 11.13
N ASP A 59 25.45 -10.13 10.30
CA ASP A 59 24.93 -10.41 8.96
C ASP A 59 23.51 -10.95 9.02
N SER A 60 23.28 -11.93 9.90
CA SER A 60 21.96 -12.51 10.16
C SER A 60 20.97 -11.44 10.62
N THR A 61 21.38 -10.64 11.60
CA THR A 61 20.58 -9.53 12.11
C THR A 61 20.30 -8.49 11.02
N THR A 62 21.31 -8.11 10.24
CA THR A 62 21.16 -7.11 9.18
C THR A 62 20.19 -7.58 8.10
N ARG A 63 20.19 -8.89 7.80
CA ARG A 63 19.21 -9.50 6.88
C ARG A 63 17.79 -9.40 7.43
N VAL A 64 17.59 -9.66 8.71
CA VAL A 64 16.29 -9.50 9.38
C VAL A 64 15.85 -8.04 9.34
N LEU A 65 16.72 -7.09 9.67
CA LEU A 65 16.40 -5.66 9.61
C LEU A 65 16.01 -5.20 8.20
N ALA A 66 16.70 -5.67 7.16
CA ALA A 66 16.37 -5.37 5.77
C ALA A 66 14.97 -5.92 5.41
N ARG A 67 14.67 -7.15 5.83
CA ARG A 67 13.34 -7.76 5.62
C ARG A 67 12.25 -6.99 6.36
N ASP A 68 12.46 -6.67 7.64
CA ASP A 68 11.48 -5.94 8.45
C ASP A 68 11.25 -4.53 7.92
N SER A 69 12.29 -3.88 7.39
CA SER A 69 12.18 -2.58 6.73
C SER A 69 11.36 -2.67 5.45
N ALA A 70 11.54 -3.72 4.64
CA ALA A 70 10.72 -3.97 3.46
C ALA A 70 9.25 -4.23 3.81
N VAL A 71 8.99 -5.06 4.83
CA VAL A 71 7.63 -5.34 5.33
C VAL A 71 6.97 -4.06 5.86
N SER A 72 7.70 -3.26 6.64
CA SER A 72 7.21 -1.99 7.17
C SER A 72 6.89 -0.99 6.07
N LEU A 73 7.76 -0.90 5.06
CA LEU A 73 7.55 -0.04 3.89
C LEU A 73 6.31 -0.46 3.10
N ALA A 74 6.16 -1.76 2.80
CA ALA A 74 5.01 -2.31 2.08
C ALA A 74 3.70 -2.09 2.85
N GLY A 75 3.71 -2.29 4.17
CA GLY A 75 2.56 -2.02 5.03
C GLY A 75 2.15 -0.54 5.09
N LYS A 76 3.02 0.38 4.65
CA LYS A 76 2.77 1.82 4.54
C LYS A 76 2.70 2.30 3.10
N GLY A 77 2.43 1.41 2.15
CA GLY A 77 2.27 1.76 0.74
C GLY A 77 3.51 2.41 0.12
N GLY A 78 4.72 2.12 0.62
CA GLY A 78 5.96 2.68 0.09
C GLY A 78 6.48 3.90 0.84
N PHE A 79 5.78 4.39 1.85
CA PHE A 79 6.14 5.60 2.57
C PHE A 79 6.87 5.35 3.88
N SER A 80 7.84 6.21 4.20
CA SER A 80 8.44 6.28 5.54
C SER A 80 7.73 7.23 6.49
N THR A 81 6.99 8.20 5.94
CA THR A 81 6.27 9.28 6.65
C THR A 81 4.88 9.45 6.07
N GLU A 82 4.01 10.18 6.75
CA GLU A 82 2.66 10.49 6.26
C GLU A 82 2.70 11.16 4.86
N PRO A 83 1.90 10.68 3.89
CA PRO A 83 1.85 11.25 2.55
C PRO A 83 1.01 12.52 2.49
N SER A 84 1.28 13.39 1.51
CA SER A 84 0.45 14.58 1.25
C SER A 84 -0.98 14.24 0.83
N CYS A 85 -1.22 13.04 0.30
CA CYS A 85 -2.56 12.55 -0.04
C CYS A 85 -3.39 12.11 1.18
N GLY A 86 -2.77 12.02 2.36
CA GLY A 86 -3.42 11.66 3.62
C GLY A 86 -3.51 10.16 3.90
N ILE A 87 -4.20 9.82 4.99
CA ILE A 87 -4.34 8.46 5.53
C ILE A 87 -5.83 8.14 5.71
N LEU A 88 -6.23 6.92 5.40
CA LEU A 88 -7.56 6.35 5.68
C LEU A 88 -7.40 5.11 6.55
N ASP A 89 -7.88 5.14 7.80
CA ASP A 89 -7.81 4.04 8.78
C ASP A 89 -6.42 3.37 8.84
N ASP A 90 -5.39 4.19 9.09
CA ASP A 90 -3.97 3.78 9.09
C ASP A 90 -3.39 3.29 7.76
N VAL A 91 -4.16 3.36 6.66
CA VAL A 91 -3.72 3.01 5.30
C VAL A 91 -3.42 4.26 4.49
N TYR A 92 -2.24 4.31 3.88
CA TYR A 92 -1.74 5.51 3.21
C TYR A 92 -2.35 5.64 1.81
N LYS A 93 -2.84 6.83 1.47
CA LYS A 93 -3.42 7.10 0.16
C LYS A 93 -2.34 7.37 -0.88
N TRP A 94 -2.48 6.77 -2.06
CA TRP A 94 -1.59 7.00 -3.20
C TRP A 94 -2.05 8.13 -4.11
N ASN A 95 -3.32 8.49 -4.04
CA ASN A 95 -3.86 9.62 -4.76
C ASN A 95 -4.89 10.37 -3.93
N LYS A 96 -5.08 11.63 -4.31
CA LYS A 96 -6.15 12.49 -3.83
C LYS A 96 -6.54 13.39 -4.99
N ASP A 97 -7.82 13.37 -5.34
CA ASP A 97 -8.31 14.03 -6.55
C ASP A 97 -7.49 13.57 -7.78
N ASP A 98 -6.98 14.50 -8.60
CA ASP A 98 -6.12 14.23 -9.76
C ASP A 98 -4.62 14.05 -9.40
N ASP A 99 -4.23 14.32 -8.15
CA ASP A 99 -2.84 14.29 -7.70
C ASP A 99 -2.41 12.91 -7.22
N TRP A 100 -1.25 12.45 -7.68
CA TRP A 100 -0.62 11.20 -7.26
C TRP A 100 0.53 11.46 -6.29
N CYS A 101 0.42 10.90 -5.10
CA CYS A 101 1.47 10.88 -4.09
C CYS A 101 2.15 9.52 -4.14
N VAL A 102 3.19 9.38 -4.97
CA VAL A 102 3.99 8.14 -5.00
C VAL A 102 5.29 8.37 -4.27
N PRO A 103 5.65 7.50 -3.32
CA PRO A 103 6.91 7.62 -2.62
C PRO A 103 8.08 7.14 -3.48
N ASP A 104 9.25 7.73 -3.26
CA ASP A 104 10.52 7.09 -3.62
C ASP A 104 10.76 5.91 -2.67
N SER A 105 10.27 4.74 -3.05
CA SER A 105 10.35 3.51 -2.27
C SER A 105 11.78 3.13 -1.92
N LYS A 106 12.76 3.45 -2.77
CA LYS A 106 14.18 3.20 -2.53
C LYS A 106 14.73 4.11 -1.44
N THR A 107 14.49 5.41 -1.55
CA THR A 107 14.92 6.37 -0.54
C THR A 107 14.27 6.08 0.82
N ASN A 108 12.96 5.77 0.81
CA ASN A 108 12.22 5.45 2.02
C ASN A 108 12.67 4.13 2.65
N PHE A 109 12.93 3.09 1.84
CA PHE A 109 13.53 1.84 2.32
C PHE A 109 14.87 2.11 3.02
N VAL A 110 15.77 2.85 2.37
CA VAL A 110 17.10 3.15 2.91
C VAL A 110 16.97 3.91 4.23
N SER A 111 16.04 4.87 4.33
CA SER A 111 15.79 5.61 5.57
C SER A 111 15.31 4.68 6.69
N LEU A 112 14.32 3.83 6.42
CA LEU A 112 13.80 2.87 7.41
C LEU A 112 14.89 1.88 7.85
N PHE A 113 15.64 1.34 6.90
CA PHE A 113 16.72 0.40 7.17
C PHE A 113 17.84 1.02 7.99
N LYS A 114 18.30 2.22 7.62
CA LYS A 114 19.32 2.95 8.41
C LYS A 114 18.86 3.21 9.84
N ASN A 115 17.60 3.59 10.03
CA ASN A 115 17.05 3.80 11.36
C ASN A 115 17.00 2.49 12.16
N ALA A 116 16.50 1.40 11.57
CA ALA A 116 16.46 0.09 12.21
C ALA A 116 17.88 -0.43 12.57
N PHE A 117 18.84 -0.21 11.66
CA PHE A 117 20.25 -0.54 11.86
C PHE A 117 20.86 0.27 13.02
N LYS A 118 20.59 1.58 13.08
CA LYS A 118 21.03 2.46 14.18
C LYS A 118 20.46 2.03 15.52
N VAL A 119 19.17 1.69 15.58
CA VAL A 119 18.55 1.20 16.82
C VAL A 119 19.20 -0.09 17.30
N LYS A 120 19.51 -1.01 16.37
CA LYS A 120 20.06 -2.33 16.73
C LYS A 120 21.55 -2.29 17.09
N PHE A 121 22.34 -1.48 16.39
CA PHE A 121 23.81 -1.46 16.51
C PHE A 121 24.39 -0.17 17.10
N ALA A 122 23.54 0.77 17.52
CA ALA A 122 23.92 2.11 18.02
C ALA A 122 24.71 3.00 17.04
N HIS A 123 24.84 2.56 15.78
CA HIS A 123 25.56 3.26 14.72
C HIS A 123 24.76 3.22 13.43
N GLU A 124 24.82 4.27 12.63
CA GLU A 124 24.13 4.31 11.34
C GLU A 124 24.86 3.43 10.31
N ALA A 125 24.09 2.84 9.41
CA ALA A 125 24.66 2.24 8.20
C ALA A 125 25.02 3.34 7.21
N GLU A 126 26.22 3.24 6.64
CA GLU A 126 26.78 4.15 5.66
C GLU A 126 26.66 3.56 4.25
N ASN A 127 26.67 4.42 3.23
CA ASN A 127 26.71 4.05 1.81
C ASN A 127 25.68 2.98 1.40
N VAL A 128 24.50 2.98 2.04
CA VAL A 128 23.46 1.98 1.75
C VAL A 128 22.95 2.17 0.33
N ILE A 129 23.16 1.15 -0.51
CA ILE A 129 22.71 1.09 -1.90
C ILE A 129 21.77 -0.10 -2.04
N VAL A 130 20.60 0.15 -2.64
CA VAL A 130 19.67 -0.91 -3.06
C VAL A 130 19.74 -1.06 -4.58
N ASP A 131 20.01 -2.26 -5.05
CA ASP A 131 19.97 -2.63 -6.46
C ASP A 131 19.16 -3.92 -6.60
N LYS A 132 17.92 -3.77 -7.11
CA LYS A 132 16.93 -4.85 -7.19
C LYS A 132 16.74 -5.50 -5.81
N GLU A 133 16.98 -6.81 -5.73
CA GLU A 133 16.88 -7.64 -4.53
C GLU A 133 18.12 -7.57 -3.62
N VAL A 134 19.11 -6.71 -3.91
CA VAL A 134 20.38 -6.67 -3.18
C VAL A 134 20.54 -5.34 -2.45
N VAL A 135 20.81 -5.42 -1.16
CA VAL A 135 21.16 -4.28 -0.30
C VAL A 135 22.63 -4.40 0.05
N LYS A 136 23.40 -3.34 -0.24
CA LYS A 136 24.82 -3.22 0.09
C LYS A 136 25.02 -2.01 0.98
N GLY A 137 26.02 -2.05 1.84
CA GLY A 137 26.41 -0.90 2.64
C GLY A 137 27.50 -1.25 3.63
N ASP A 138 27.88 -0.25 4.40
CA ASP A 138 28.94 -0.33 5.40
C ASP A 138 28.36 0.01 6.78
N GLY A 139 28.94 -0.54 7.83
CA GLY A 139 28.65 -0.18 9.21
C GLY A 139 29.91 0.24 9.94
N HIS A 140 29.74 0.73 11.16
CA HIS A 140 30.87 1.09 12.00
C HIS A 140 31.81 -0.10 12.22
N VAL A 141 33.10 0.20 12.27
CA VAL A 141 34.19 -0.74 12.53
C VAL A 141 33.89 -1.53 13.80
N LEU A 142 33.96 -2.85 13.69
CA LEU A 142 33.92 -3.75 14.82
C LEU A 142 35.29 -3.74 15.48
N GLN A 143 35.32 -3.27 16.72
CA GLN A 143 36.45 -3.40 17.60
C GLN A 143 36.08 -4.43 18.64
N LEU A 144 36.74 -5.58 18.61
CA LEU A 144 36.65 -6.53 19.70
C LEU A 144 37.50 -6.04 20.87
N ASP A 145 36.90 -6.04 22.05
CA ASP A 145 37.57 -5.63 23.28
C ASP A 145 38.81 -6.48 23.54
N ASN A 146 39.79 -5.82 24.14
CA ASN A 146 41.04 -6.38 24.60
C ASN A 146 40.79 -7.56 25.56
N THR A 147 40.78 -8.79 25.06
CA THR A 147 40.82 -9.96 25.94
C THR A 147 42.22 -10.05 26.54
N LEU A 148 42.28 -9.97 27.87
CA LEU A 148 43.49 -10.30 28.62
C LEU A 148 43.69 -11.81 28.53
N PHE A 149 44.65 -12.23 27.71
CA PHE A 149 45.04 -13.63 27.65
C PHE A 149 45.71 -14.02 28.97
N HIS A 150 45.22 -15.10 29.59
CA HIS A 150 45.89 -15.74 30.71
C HIS A 150 47.08 -16.55 30.21
N THR A 151 48.15 -15.88 29.80
CA THR A 151 49.42 -16.57 29.69
C THR A 151 49.90 -16.87 31.11
N THR A 152 50.31 -18.11 31.37
CA THR A 152 51.10 -18.43 32.57
C THR A 152 52.46 -17.68 32.58
N ALA A 153 52.80 -16.99 31.50
CA ALA A 153 53.91 -16.05 31.39
C ALA A 153 53.60 -14.67 31.97
N ASN A 154 54.61 -14.05 32.58
CA ASN A 154 54.58 -12.75 33.26
C ASN A 154 54.37 -11.51 32.34
N LYS A 155 53.80 -11.69 31.14
CA LYS A 155 53.61 -10.62 30.14
C LYS A 155 52.16 -10.57 29.67
N MET A 156 51.43 -9.53 30.07
CA MET A 156 50.13 -9.21 29.48
C MET A 156 50.35 -8.60 28.10
N TYR A 157 49.79 -9.22 27.06
CA TYR A 157 49.68 -8.59 25.75
C TYR A 157 48.24 -8.15 25.54
N THR A 158 48.06 -6.93 25.03
CA THR A 158 46.77 -6.40 24.59
C THR A 158 46.66 -6.63 23.09
N GLN A 159 45.67 -7.43 22.66
CA GLN A 159 45.34 -7.57 21.25
C GLN A 159 44.02 -6.85 20.98
N GLN A 160 44.02 -6.02 19.94
CA GLN A 160 42.83 -5.33 19.45
C GLN A 160 42.59 -5.80 18.01
N TYR A 161 41.48 -6.50 17.80
CA TYR A 161 41.05 -6.88 16.46
C TYR A 161 40.05 -5.83 15.94
N ILE A 162 40.46 -5.10 14.90
CA ILE A 162 39.69 -4.04 14.25
C ILE A 162 39.36 -4.51 12.85
N THR A 163 38.08 -4.52 12.50
CA THR A 163 37.65 -4.94 11.18
C THR A 163 36.44 -4.13 10.70
N PRO A 164 36.49 -3.54 9.50
CA PRO A 164 35.36 -2.82 8.95
C PRO A 164 34.22 -3.79 8.63
N TYR A 165 33.01 -3.46 9.04
CA TYR A 165 31.83 -4.26 8.70
C TYR A 165 31.22 -3.75 7.41
N ALA A 166 31.27 -4.55 6.35
CA ALA A 166 30.57 -4.30 5.09
C ALA A 166 29.63 -5.46 4.82
N PHE A 167 28.42 -5.18 4.37
CA PHE A 167 27.40 -6.19 4.11
C PHE A 167 26.92 -6.15 2.67
N THR A 168 26.60 -7.32 2.13
CA THR A 168 25.89 -7.50 0.87
C THR A 168 24.83 -8.57 1.07
N ILE A 169 23.58 -8.15 1.11
CA ILE A 169 22.45 -9.00 1.50
C ILE A 169 21.50 -9.09 0.33
N LYS A 170 21.20 -10.32 -0.07
CA LYS A 170 20.09 -10.61 -0.97
C LYS A 170 18.81 -10.70 -0.14
N THR A 171 17.92 -9.72 -0.26
CA THR A 171 16.62 -9.69 0.42
C THR A 171 15.59 -10.56 -0.28
N GLY A 172 15.76 -10.79 -1.58
CA GLY A 172 14.76 -11.43 -2.45
C GLY A 172 13.57 -10.53 -2.78
N TYR A 173 13.59 -9.27 -2.29
CA TYR A 173 12.52 -8.30 -2.46
C TYR A 173 12.95 -7.21 -3.43
N ASP A 174 12.23 -7.06 -4.54
CA ASP A 174 12.53 -6.04 -5.54
C ASP A 174 11.62 -4.81 -5.33
N LEU A 175 12.22 -3.67 -4.97
CA LEU A 175 11.52 -2.40 -4.82
C LEU A 175 10.93 -1.85 -6.12
N SER A 176 11.35 -2.39 -7.28
CA SER A 176 10.78 -2.03 -8.58
C SER A 176 9.31 -2.44 -8.72
N GLU A 177 8.85 -3.42 -7.91
CA GLU A 177 7.44 -3.83 -7.85
C GLU A 177 6.48 -2.67 -7.54
N TYR A 178 6.91 -1.67 -6.77
CA TYR A 178 6.11 -0.48 -6.51
C TYR A 178 5.70 0.26 -7.79
N ASN A 179 6.59 0.34 -8.78
CA ASN A 179 6.27 1.02 -10.04
C ASN A 179 5.19 0.27 -10.83
N THR A 180 5.26 -1.07 -10.84
CA THR A 180 4.25 -1.91 -11.47
C THR A 180 2.90 -1.76 -10.79
N ILE A 181 2.86 -1.89 -9.46
CA ILE A 181 1.60 -1.76 -8.69
C ILE A 181 1.03 -0.35 -8.82
N TYR A 182 1.89 0.68 -8.86
CA TYR A 182 1.49 2.05 -9.11
C TYR A 182 0.83 2.21 -10.49
N GLN A 183 1.43 1.69 -11.56
CA GLN A 183 0.84 1.76 -12.91
C GLN A 183 -0.50 1.02 -12.99
N GLU A 184 -0.61 -0.13 -12.33
CA GLU A 184 -1.86 -0.88 -12.18
C GLU A 184 -2.92 -0.06 -11.42
N ALA A 185 -2.53 0.64 -10.34
CA ALA A 185 -3.40 1.53 -9.57
C ALA A 185 -3.93 2.69 -10.42
N GLN A 186 -3.06 3.35 -11.20
CA GLN A 186 -3.47 4.43 -12.09
C GLN A 186 -4.48 3.96 -13.14
N THR A 187 -4.22 2.79 -13.72
CA THR A 187 -5.12 2.17 -14.69
C THR A 187 -6.48 1.87 -14.07
N LEU A 188 -6.50 1.34 -12.85
CA LEU A 188 -7.73 1.02 -12.12
C LEU A 188 -8.54 2.28 -11.78
N VAL A 189 -7.90 3.33 -11.26
CA VAL A 189 -8.55 4.62 -10.96
C VAL A 189 -9.14 5.25 -12.21
N THR A 190 -8.38 5.23 -13.32
CA THR A 190 -8.85 5.77 -14.60
C THR A 190 -10.05 4.99 -15.13
N ALA A 191 -10.01 3.65 -15.08
CA ALA A 191 -11.08 2.81 -15.60
C ALA A 191 -12.36 2.89 -14.76
N CYS A 192 -12.25 3.03 -13.43
CA CYS A 192 -13.38 2.95 -12.51
C CYS A 192 -13.81 4.28 -11.90
N GLY A 193 -13.07 5.37 -12.10
CA GLY A 193 -13.38 6.69 -11.54
C GLY A 193 -14.72 7.25 -11.98
N THR A 194 -15.22 6.85 -13.16
CA THR A 194 -16.53 7.29 -13.70
C THR A 194 -17.64 6.23 -13.61
N ALA A 195 -17.32 5.01 -13.18
CA ALA A 195 -18.31 3.93 -13.13
C ALA A 195 -19.29 4.16 -11.98
N SER A 196 -20.60 4.21 -12.22
CA SER A 196 -21.62 4.42 -11.16
C SER A 196 -21.47 3.40 -10.01
N ASN A 197 -21.34 2.11 -10.36
CA ASN A 197 -21.00 1.04 -9.42
C ASN A 197 -19.49 0.78 -9.37
N ILE A 198 -18.80 1.55 -8.53
CA ILE A 198 -17.34 1.43 -8.33
C ILE A 198 -16.92 0.03 -7.87
N VAL A 199 -17.69 -0.61 -6.98
CA VAL A 199 -17.33 -1.91 -6.40
C VAL A 199 -17.31 -2.98 -7.49
N GLU A 200 -18.32 -2.98 -8.36
CA GLU A 200 -18.38 -3.92 -9.47
C GLU A 200 -17.29 -3.64 -10.50
N CYS A 201 -17.06 -2.36 -10.85
CA CYS A 201 -15.99 -2.00 -11.77
C CYS A 201 -14.61 -2.45 -11.27
N VAL A 202 -14.30 -2.18 -9.98
CA VAL A 202 -13.03 -2.58 -9.38
C VAL A 202 -12.88 -4.09 -9.38
N LYS A 203 -13.95 -4.85 -9.06
CA LYS A 203 -13.92 -6.33 -9.11
C LYS A 203 -13.63 -6.88 -10.50
N GLN A 204 -14.04 -6.19 -11.56
CA GLN A 204 -13.83 -6.63 -12.95
C GLN A 204 -12.46 -6.23 -13.48
N ASN A 205 -11.90 -5.09 -13.02
CA ASN A 205 -10.67 -4.52 -13.55
C ASN A 205 -9.42 -4.78 -12.67
N MET A 206 -9.59 -5.20 -11.41
CA MET A 206 -8.45 -5.51 -10.53
C MET A 206 -7.80 -6.86 -10.88
N GLY A 207 -6.46 -6.90 -10.82
CA GLY A 207 -5.68 -8.12 -10.99
C GLY A 207 -5.86 -9.12 -9.84
N ASP A 208 -5.51 -10.38 -10.06
CA ASP A 208 -5.70 -11.45 -9.07
C ASP A 208 -4.82 -11.25 -7.81
N GLN A 209 -3.61 -10.69 -7.98
CA GLN A 209 -2.68 -10.41 -6.89
C GLN A 209 -3.19 -9.34 -5.90
N TRP A 210 -4.22 -8.59 -6.27
CA TRP A 210 -4.88 -7.57 -5.44
C TRP A 210 -5.94 -8.16 -4.50
N ARG A 211 -6.29 -9.44 -4.66
CA ARG A 211 -7.40 -10.11 -3.98
C ARG A 211 -6.97 -10.81 -2.69
N ASP A 212 -6.14 -10.17 -1.87
CA ASP A 212 -5.79 -10.76 -0.57
C ASP A 212 -6.91 -10.53 0.46
N ARG A 213 -7.75 -11.56 0.60
CA ARG A 213 -8.86 -11.63 1.58
C ARG A 213 -8.42 -11.55 3.05
N THR A 214 -7.12 -11.66 3.34
CA THR A 214 -6.61 -11.52 4.71
C THR A 214 -6.44 -10.06 5.14
N CYS A 215 -6.31 -9.13 4.18
CA CYS A 215 -6.24 -7.70 4.45
C CYS A 215 -7.55 -6.99 4.12
N ILE A 216 -8.25 -7.44 3.07
CA ILE A 216 -9.60 -6.97 2.75
C ILE A 216 -10.52 -7.68 3.73
N THR A 217 -10.85 -7.04 4.85
CA THR A 217 -11.97 -7.54 5.67
C THR A 217 -13.20 -7.64 4.76
N ASN A 218 -14.11 -8.57 4.98
CA ASN A 218 -15.32 -8.70 4.14
C ASN A 218 -16.20 -7.42 4.12
N ASN A 219 -15.85 -6.42 4.94
CA ASN A 219 -16.43 -5.08 5.00
C ASN A 219 -15.52 -4.00 4.36
N GLY A 220 -14.39 -4.32 3.72
CA GLY A 220 -13.38 -3.34 3.24
C GLY A 220 -13.81 -2.48 2.06
N PHE A 221 -14.97 -2.77 1.46
CA PHE A 221 -15.67 -1.86 0.56
C PHE A 221 -16.72 -1.10 1.39
N LEU A 222 -16.33 -0.07 2.15
CA LEU A 222 -17.26 0.61 3.07
C LEU A 222 -17.85 1.91 2.49
N THR A 223 -19.18 1.94 2.59
CA THR A 223 -20.15 3.05 2.46
C THR A 223 -20.23 3.79 1.12
N ALA A 224 -21.45 3.91 0.60
CA ALA A 224 -21.82 4.59 -0.65
C ALA A 224 -21.37 6.06 -0.74
N ASN A 225 -20.94 6.65 0.38
CA ASN A 225 -20.62 8.07 0.49
C ASN A 225 -19.13 8.39 0.25
N THR A 226 -18.25 7.38 0.23
CA THR A 226 -16.82 7.58 -0.02
C THR A 226 -16.34 6.68 -1.13
N ARG A 227 -15.80 7.27 -2.19
CA ARG A 227 -15.14 6.55 -3.28
C ARG A 227 -13.67 6.29 -2.99
N VAL A 228 -13.34 5.96 -1.74
CA VAL A 228 -11.97 5.63 -1.34
C VAL A 228 -11.95 4.16 -0.91
N LEU A 229 -11.09 3.37 -1.54
CA LEU A 229 -11.01 1.94 -1.32
C LEU A 229 -9.60 1.55 -0.89
N GLN A 230 -9.52 0.66 0.09
CA GLN A 230 -8.26 0.09 0.57
C GLN A 230 -7.92 -1.18 -0.21
N PHE A 231 -6.64 -1.34 -0.52
CA PHE A 231 -6.12 -2.48 -1.27
C PHE A 231 -4.99 -3.16 -0.51
N CYS A 232 -4.88 -4.47 -0.72
CA CYS A 232 -3.75 -5.27 -0.27
C CYS A 232 -3.26 -6.13 -1.42
N VAL A 233 -2.01 -5.90 -1.84
CA VAL A 233 -1.41 -6.62 -2.96
C VAL A 233 -0.30 -7.52 -2.43
N ILE A 234 -0.32 -8.79 -2.82
CA ILE A 234 0.74 -9.74 -2.45
C ILE A 234 1.93 -9.51 -3.37
N SER A 235 3.13 -9.38 -2.80
CA SER A 235 4.35 -9.24 -3.60
C SER A 235 4.58 -10.48 -4.49
N PRO A 236 4.82 -10.29 -5.79
CA PRO A 236 5.13 -11.41 -6.69
C PRO A 236 6.47 -12.08 -6.36
N SER A 237 7.44 -11.35 -5.78
CA SER A 237 8.73 -11.93 -5.39
C SER A 237 8.69 -12.63 -4.02
N ILE A 238 7.93 -12.10 -3.05
CA ILE A 238 7.86 -12.64 -1.68
C ILE A 238 6.43 -12.64 -1.14
N ILE A 239 5.84 -13.83 -1.00
CA ILE A 239 4.45 -14.03 -0.53
C ILE A 239 4.17 -13.38 0.85
N ASP A 240 5.16 -13.30 1.73
CA ASP A 240 5.04 -12.72 3.06
C ASP A 240 5.00 -11.17 3.05
N ILE A 241 5.33 -10.52 1.93
CA ILE A 241 5.28 -9.06 1.80
C ILE A 241 3.97 -8.66 1.15
N LYS A 242 3.25 -7.77 1.83
CA LYS A 242 1.93 -7.28 1.40
C LYS A 242 1.92 -5.77 1.36
N TYR A 243 1.65 -5.22 0.19
CA TYR A 243 1.50 -3.80 -0.03
C TYR A 243 0.13 -3.37 0.47
N LYS A 244 0.07 -2.35 1.32
CA LYS A 244 -1.18 -1.76 1.80
C LYS A 244 -1.25 -0.30 1.38
N PHE A 245 -2.30 0.07 0.66
CA PHE A 245 -2.52 1.43 0.21
C PHE A 245 -4.02 1.66 -0.04
N ALA A 246 -4.41 2.92 -0.11
CA ALA A 246 -5.77 3.33 -0.45
C ALA A 246 -5.77 4.14 -1.74
N LEU A 247 -6.80 3.96 -2.55
CA LEU A 247 -7.02 4.71 -3.78
C LEU A 247 -8.34 5.48 -3.68
N GLU A 248 -8.31 6.72 -4.15
CA GLU A 248 -9.49 7.57 -4.30
C GLU A 248 -9.98 7.55 -5.74
N PHE A 249 -11.29 7.36 -5.91
CA PHE A 249 -12.00 7.29 -7.18
C PHE A 249 -13.10 8.37 -7.25
N THR A 250 -13.02 9.37 -6.37
CA THR A 250 -13.91 10.54 -6.41
C THR A 250 -13.85 11.11 -7.83
N PRO A 251 -14.99 11.20 -8.53
CA PRO A 251 -14.99 11.59 -9.93
C PRO A 251 -14.54 13.05 -10.04
N THR A 252 -13.80 13.40 -11.09
CA THR A 252 -13.36 14.79 -11.33
C THR A 252 -14.33 15.59 -12.20
N THR A 253 -15.34 14.90 -12.74
CA THR A 253 -16.46 15.42 -13.51
C THR A 253 -17.76 14.87 -12.96
N ALA A 254 -18.87 15.56 -13.19
CA ALA A 254 -20.20 15.03 -12.86
C ALA A 254 -20.41 13.64 -13.48
N LEU A 255 -20.96 12.72 -12.68
CA LEU A 255 -21.28 11.39 -13.17
C LEU A 255 -22.63 11.41 -13.88
N PRO A 256 -22.74 10.82 -15.07
CA PRO A 256 -24.03 10.71 -15.72
C PRO A 256 -25.02 9.93 -14.86
N VAL A 257 -26.29 10.35 -14.87
CA VAL A 257 -27.37 9.63 -14.19
C VAL A 257 -27.77 8.42 -15.02
N SER A 258 -27.57 7.22 -14.47
CA SER A 258 -28.07 5.99 -15.08
C SER A 258 -29.53 5.76 -14.67
N LEU A 259 -30.36 5.37 -15.64
CA LEU A 259 -31.75 4.94 -15.46
C LEU A 259 -32.66 6.04 -14.90
N THR A 260 -33.36 6.68 -15.82
CA THR A 260 -34.52 7.50 -15.52
C THR A 260 -35.75 6.66 -15.84
N ASP A 261 -36.45 6.19 -14.81
CA ASP A 261 -37.80 5.63 -14.99
C ASP A 261 -38.79 6.80 -14.96
N VAL A 262 -39.76 6.75 -15.86
CA VAL A 262 -40.78 7.79 -15.99
C VAL A 262 -42.11 7.08 -15.99
N THR A 263 -42.99 7.46 -15.08
CA THR A 263 -44.36 6.94 -15.00
C THR A 263 -45.35 8.09 -15.04
N TYR A 264 -46.52 7.86 -15.62
CA TYR A 264 -47.61 8.82 -15.60
C TYR A 264 -48.64 8.43 -14.53
N ASP A 265 -48.93 9.36 -13.61
CA ASP A 265 -49.97 9.22 -12.61
C ASP A 265 -51.26 9.87 -13.12
N SER A 266 -52.14 9.04 -13.71
CA SER A 266 -53.42 9.50 -14.26
C SER A 266 -54.39 10.05 -13.22
N SER A 267 -54.18 9.79 -11.92
CA SER A 267 -55.07 10.30 -10.87
C SER A 267 -54.80 11.76 -10.55
N LEU A 268 -53.57 12.22 -10.82
CA LEU A 268 -53.09 13.57 -10.56
C LEU A 268 -52.65 14.33 -11.81
N ASP A 269 -52.70 13.69 -12.98
CA ASP A 269 -52.32 14.27 -14.28
C ASP A 269 -50.88 14.82 -14.28
N ARG A 270 -49.93 13.96 -13.90
CA ARG A 270 -48.52 14.33 -13.77
C ARG A 270 -47.57 13.17 -14.03
N TYR A 271 -46.33 13.48 -14.38
CA TYR A 271 -45.27 12.49 -14.53
C TYR A 271 -44.41 12.40 -13.28
N VAL A 272 -44.01 11.18 -12.93
CA VAL A 272 -43.06 10.89 -11.85
C VAL A 272 -41.77 10.40 -12.49
N VAL A 273 -40.70 11.15 -12.27
CA VAL A 273 -39.35 10.84 -12.74
C VAL A 273 -38.58 10.24 -11.58
N SER A 274 -38.12 9.01 -11.74
CA SER A 274 -37.36 8.26 -10.73
C SER A 274 -35.95 8.00 -11.23
N PHE A 275 -34.95 8.35 -10.43
CA PHE A 275 -33.54 8.16 -10.78
C PHE A 275 -32.65 7.96 -9.55
N ALA A 276 -31.50 7.31 -9.72
CA ALA A 276 -30.58 7.05 -8.63
C ALA A 276 -29.87 8.33 -8.14
N GLN A 277 -29.70 8.46 -6.82
CA GLN A 277 -28.92 9.51 -6.21
C GLN A 277 -27.42 9.30 -6.49
N ASP A 278 -26.77 10.35 -6.97
CA ASP A 278 -25.31 10.51 -6.91
C ASP A 278 -24.92 11.29 -5.63
N ASN A 279 -24.12 10.64 -4.79
CA ASN A 279 -23.63 11.23 -3.56
C ASN A 279 -22.66 12.40 -3.79
N PHE A 280 -22.01 12.47 -4.95
CA PHE A 280 -21.09 13.53 -5.31
C PHE A 280 -21.77 14.71 -6.01
N ALA A 281 -22.97 14.53 -6.56
CA ALA A 281 -23.69 15.61 -7.24
C ALA A 281 -24.06 16.76 -6.28
N GLU A 282 -23.79 17.98 -6.71
CA GLU A 282 -24.19 19.24 -6.04
C GLU A 282 -25.66 19.55 -6.32
N LYS A 283 -26.07 19.37 -7.58
CA LYS A 283 -27.43 19.54 -8.08
C LYS A 283 -27.72 18.59 -9.22
N TYR A 284 -28.99 18.50 -9.58
CA TYR A 284 -29.51 17.74 -10.70
C TYR A 284 -30.28 18.68 -11.62
N THR A 285 -30.30 18.39 -12.91
CA THR A 285 -31.14 19.11 -13.87
C THR A 285 -32.04 18.10 -14.58
N VAL A 286 -33.35 18.28 -14.45
CA VAL A 286 -34.34 17.46 -15.14
C VAL A 286 -34.76 18.19 -16.41
N TYR A 287 -34.46 17.61 -17.56
CA TYR A 287 -34.86 18.09 -18.87
C TYR A 287 -36.08 17.31 -19.35
N TYR A 288 -37.07 17.99 -19.89
CA TYR A 288 -38.23 17.31 -20.48
C TYR A 288 -38.82 18.08 -21.67
N SER A 289 -39.47 17.35 -22.56
CA SER A 289 -40.04 17.85 -23.82
C SER A 289 -41.14 16.92 -24.34
N ASP A 290 -42.03 17.44 -25.18
CA ASP A 290 -42.96 16.67 -26.03
C ASP A 290 -42.30 16.13 -27.33
N ALA A 291 -41.04 16.46 -27.57
CA ALA A 291 -40.25 16.00 -28.72
C ALA A 291 -39.85 14.53 -28.61
N THR A 292 -40.82 13.61 -28.70
CA THR A 292 -40.58 12.17 -28.47
C THR A 292 -39.55 11.50 -29.39
N TYR A 293 -39.20 12.13 -30.52
CA TYR A 293 -38.12 11.66 -31.41
C TYR A 293 -36.70 11.83 -30.82
N LEU A 294 -36.57 12.49 -29.66
CA LEU A 294 -35.30 12.60 -28.94
C LEU A 294 -34.94 11.32 -28.17
N GLU A 295 -35.85 10.36 -28.05
CA GLU A 295 -35.60 9.04 -27.47
C GLU A 295 -34.29 8.42 -27.98
N GLY A 296 -33.48 7.85 -27.10
CA GLY A 296 -32.22 7.20 -27.48
C GLY A 296 -31.02 8.14 -27.63
N ARG A 297 -31.22 9.47 -27.56
CA ARG A 297 -30.13 10.44 -27.76
C ARG A 297 -29.23 10.53 -26.53
N SER A 298 -27.94 10.72 -26.79
CA SER A 298 -26.89 10.87 -25.78
C SER A 298 -25.94 12.01 -26.15
N GLY A 299 -25.25 12.56 -25.14
CA GLY A 299 -24.33 13.69 -25.29
C GLY A 299 -24.71 14.88 -24.42
N LYS A 300 -24.27 16.08 -24.81
CA LYS A 300 -24.49 17.28 -23.98
C LYS A 300 -25.96 17.70 -23.99
N PRO A 301 -26.52 18.15 -22.84
CA PRO A 301 -27.87 18.68 -22.79
C PRO A 301 -28.12 19.81 -23.77
N SER A 302 -27.15 20.72 -23.93
CA SER A 302 -27.23 21.85 -24.87
C SER A 302 -27.35 21.45 -26.34
N ASP A 303 -26.93 20.23 -26.69
CA ASP A 303 -26.98 19.73 -28.06
C ASP A 303 -28.30 18.98 -28.33
N ILE A 304 -28.91 18.41 -27.29
CA ILE A 304 -30.15 17.63 -27.34
C ILE A 304 -31.37 18.54 -27.10
N PHE A 305 -31.40 19.25 -25.98
CA PHE A 305 -32.46 20.15 -25.54
C PHE A 305 -32.06 21.59 -25.87
N ASN A 306 -32.21 21.94 -27.15
CA ASN A 306 -31.80 23.26 -27.66
C ASN A 306 -32.99 24.09 -28.14
N SER A 307 -32.76 25.38 -28.36
CA SER A 307 -33.80 26.31 -28.79
C SER A 307 -34.44 25.94 -30.14
N VAL A 308 -33.77 25.13 -30.97
CA VAL A 308 -34.30 24.71 -32.28
C VAL A 308 -35.55 23.84 -32.12
N LEU A 309 -35.72 23.15 -30.98
CA LEU A 309 -36.96 22.42 -30.69
C LEU A 309 -38.21 23.30 -30.82
N SER A 310 -38.12 24.54 -30.34
CA SER A 310 -39.21 25.52 -30.41
C SER A 310 -39.53 25.96 -31.84
N GLU A 311 -38.56 25.94 -32.76
CA GLU A 311 -38.78 26.25 -34.18
C GLU A 311 -39.62 25.17 -34.88
N PHE A 312 -39.58 23.94 -34.36
CA PHE A 312 -40.38 22.81 -34.84
C PHE A 312 -41.71 22.65 -34.08
N GLY A 313 -42.05 23.58 -33.19
CA GLY A 313 -43.29 23.56 -32.42
C GLY A 313 -43.26 22.68 -31.17
N TYR A 314 -42.12 22.07 -30.84
CA TYR A 314 -41.93 21.33 -29.60
C TYR A 314 -41.56 22.28 -28.47
N PHE A 315 -42.10 22.05 -27.28
CA PHE A 315 -41.62 22.76 -26.10
C PHE A 315 -40.51 21.95 -25.43
N TYR A 316 -39.65 22.62 -24.67
CA TYR A 316 -38.75 21.95 -23.75
C TYR A 316 -38.62 22.80 -22.49
N GLU A 317 -38.31 22.14 -21.38
CA GLU A 317 -38.05 22.78 -20.11
C GLU A 317 -36.90 22.09 -19.39
N SER A 318 -36.28 22.84 -18.48
CA SER A 318 -35.23 22.33 -17.60
C SER A 318 -35.44 22.85 -16.19
N ASN A 319 -35.53 21.94 -15.22
CA ASN A 319 -35.67 22.29 -13.80
C ASN A 319 -34.44 21.85 -13.01
N GLU A 320 -33.83 22.80 -12.30
CA GLU A 320 -32.70 22.52 -11.42
C GLU A 320 -33.16 22.14 -10.01
N ILE A 321 -32.59 21.07 -9.48
CA ILE A 321 -32.87 20.53 -8.17
C ILE A 321 -31.58 20.55 -7.35
N GLN A 322 -31.51 21.43 -6.36
CA GLN A 322 -30.40 21.46 -5.42
C GLN A 322 -30.50 20.28 -4.44
N LYS A 323 -29.38 19.63 -4.14
CA LYS A 323 -29.35 18.51 -3.18
C LYS A 323 -29.87 18.91 -1.78
N SER A 324 -29.67 20.17 -1.38
CA SER A 324 -30.20 20.72 -0.13
C SER A 324 -31.73 20.82 -0.08
N ASN A 325 -32.40 20.71 -1.22
CA ASN A 325 -33.85 20.87 -1.34
C ASN A 325 -34.59 19.53 -1.36
N PHE A 326 -33.88 18.41 -1.23
CA PHE A 326 -34.51 17.09 -1.14
C PHE A 326 -35.36 16.99 0.13
N ILE A 327 -36.57 16.48 -0.06
CA ILE A 327 -37.53 16.23 1.03
C ILE A 327 -37.46 14.74 1.36
N ASP A 328 -37.03 14.41 2.58
CA ASP A 328 -37.09 13.05 3.11
C ASP A 328 -38.51 12.79 3.65
N ASN A 329 -39.30 11.98 2.95
CA ASN A 329 -40.69 11.69 3.30
C ASN A 329 -41.11 10.28 2.87
N ASP A 330 -41.00 9.34 3.81
CA ASP A 330 -41.39 7.94 3.63
C ASP A 330 -42.82 7.75 3.09
N ASN A 331 -43.75 8.66 3.38
CA ASN A 331 -45.13 8.51 2.88
C ASN A 331 -45.18 8.74 1.36
N VAL A 332 -44.45 9.72 0.84
CA VAL A 332 -44.37 9.99 -0.61
C VAL A 332 -43.66 8.85 -1.32
N CYS A 333 -42.65 8.26 -0.68
CA CYS A 333 -41.92 7.12 -1.23
C CYS A 333 -42.79 5.85 -1.35
N ASN A 334 -43.84 5.72 -0.55
CA ASN A 334 -44.78 4.60 -0.60
C ASN A 334 -46.06 4.91 -1.40
N ASP A 335 -46.42 6.19 -1.50
CA ASP A 335 -47.63 6.67 -2.18
C ASP A 335 -47.33 7.98 -2.91
N TYR A 336 -47.11 7.86 -4.22
CA TYR A 336 -46.73 8.98 -5.09
C TYR A 336 -47.79 10.08 -5.14
N VAL A 337 -49.04 9.78 -4.77
CA VAL A 337 -50.14 10.76 -4.76
C VAL A 337 -49.87 11.89 -3.75
N LEU A 338 -49.04 11.65 -2.74
CA LEU A 338 -48.72 12.61 -1.68
C LEU A 338 -47.59 13.59 -2.06
N GLY A 339 -46.95 13.41 -3.21
CA GLY A 339 -45.90 14.32 -3.68
C GLY A 339 -46.45 15.68 -4.10
N ASP A 340 -45.66 16.73 -3.93
CA ASP A 340 -45.93 18.07 -4.44
C ASP A 340 -45.23 18.26 -5.81
N ASP A 341 -45.85 19.03 -6.69
CA ASP A 341 -45.33 19.28 -8.03
C ASP A 341 -44.03 20.09 -8.00
N ASN A 342 -43.11 19.76 -8.91
CA ASN A 342 -41.79 20.38 -9.02
C ASN A 342 -40.97 20.30 -7.72
N LYS A 343 -41.23 19.29 -6.89
CA LYS A 343 -40.43 18.94 -5.72
C LYS A 343 -39.73 17.61 -5.95
N ALA A 344 -38.59 17.48 -5.28
CA ALA A 344 -37.77 16.27 -5.29
C ALA A 344 -37.76 15.63 -3.92
N TYR A 345 -38.02 14.32 -3.89
CA TYR A 345 -38.08 13.51 -2.68
C TYR A 345 -36.97 12.47 -2.71
N LEU A 346 -36.31 12.28 -1.56
CA LEU A 346 -35.28 11.24 -1.41
C LEU A 346 -35.89 10.01 -0.75
N CYS A 347 -35.87 8.89 -1.47
CA CYS A 347 -36.45 7.61 -1.09
C CYS A 347 -35.35 6.55 -1.04
N GLY A 348 -34.59 6.52 0.05
CA GLY A 348 -33.35 5.74 0.11
C GLY A 348 -32.30 6.30 -0.86
N ASP A 349 -31.85 5.48 -1.81
CA ASP A 349 -30.89 5.89 -2.86
C ASP A 349 -31.58 6.36 -4.15
N THR A 350 -32.91 6.52 -4.14
CA THR A 350 -33.71 6.93 -5.30
C THR A 350 -34.29 8.33 -5.08
N ILE A 351 -34.22 9.18 -6.10
CA ILE A 351 -34.85 10.49 -6.13
C ILE A 351 -36.12 10.40 -6.96
N LEU A 352 -37.23 10.89 -6.42
CA LEU A 352 -38.49 11.07 -7.14
C LEU A 352 -38.72 12.55 -7.43
N TYR A 353 -39.00 12.91 -8.68
CA TYR A 353 -39.34 14.26 -9.10
C TYR A 353 -40.67 14.29 -9.86
N PHE A 354 -41.57 15.20 -9.45
CA PHE A 354 -42.92 15.29 -10.00
C PHE A 354 -43.01 16.43 -11.03
N ILE A 355 -43.33 16.10 -12.29
CA ILE A 355 -43.56 17.06 -13.37
C ILE A 355 -45.06 17.24 -13.56
N ALA A 356 -45.56 18.42 -13.21
CA ALA A 356 -46.88 18.89 -13.58
C ALA A 356 -46.73 20.12 -14.48
N ASP A 357 -47.07 19.97 -15.76
CA ASP A 357 -46.94 21.02 -16.77
C ASP A 357 -48.20 21.03 -17.65
N VAL A 358 -48.90 22.15 -17.69
CA VAL A 358 -50.16 22.30 -18.43
C VAL A 358 -50.01 22.05 -19.94
N ARG A 359 -48.78 22.16 -20.48
CA ARG A 359 -48.51 21.84 -21.90
C ARG A 359 -48.51 20.35 -22.18
N LEU A 360 -48.41 19.53 -21.14
CA LEU A 360 -48.52 18.08 -21.19
C LEU A 360 -49.93 17.58 -20.86
N GLU A 361 -50.89 18.47 -20.56
CA GLU A 361 -52.29 18.09 -20.33
C GLU A 361 -52.99 17.73 -21.65
N ASN A 362 -53.67 16.59 -21.70
CA ASN A 362 -54.32 16.02 -22.89
C ASN A 362 -53.45 15.83 -24.14
N PRO A 363 -52.29 15.15 -24.06
CA PRO A 363 -51.64 14.70 -25.28
C PRO A 363 -52.57 13.67 -25.93
N ALA A 364 -52.60 13.59 -27.26
CA ALA A 364 -53.20 12.41 -27.88
C ALA A 364 -52.59 11.13 -27.25
N GLU A 365 -53.30 9.99 -27.24
CA GLU A 365 -52.80 8.75 -26.58
C GLU A 365 -51.37 8.33 -27.02
N ASP A 366 -50.89 8.84 -28.16
CA ASP A 366 -49.56 8.61 -28.73
C ASP A 366 -48.50 9.70 -28.41
N GLU A 367 -48.90 10.82 -27.80
CA GLU A 367 -48.06 12.00 -27.52
C GLU A 367 -47.48 11.89 -26.10
N GLY A 368 -46.41 11.11 -25.98
CA GLY A 368 -45.68 10.95 -24.72
C GLY A 368 -44.79 12.14 -24.34
N ILE A 369 -44.06 11.99 -23.24
CA ILE A 369 -42.96 12.88 -22.83
C ILE A 369 -41.61 12.19 -23.08
N VAL A 370 -40.59 12.99 -23.35
CA VAL A 370 -39.19 12.57 -23.21
C VAL A 370 -38.56 13.29 -22.04
N VAL A 371 -37.80 12.56 -21.24
CA VAL A 371 -37.14 13.06 -20.03
C VAL A 371 -35.68 12.62 -20.02
N SER A 372 -34.81 13.49 -19.51
CA SER A 372 -33.45 13.12 -19.13
C SER A 372 -33.02 13.86 -17.88
N VAL A 373 -32.07 13.29 -17.15
CA VAL A 373 -31.54 13.87 -15.91
C VAL A 373 -30.03 13.94 -16.00
N THR A 374 -29.47 15.10 -15.67
CA THR A 374 -28.04 15.28 -15.48
C THR A 374 -27.73 15.63 -14.03
N THR A 375 -26.45 15.54 -13.68
CA THR A 375 -25.89 16.00 -12.42
C THR A 375 -24.92 17.13 -12.69
N THR A 376 -24.69 17.98 -11.69
CA THR A 376 -23.58 18.93 -11.69
C THR A 376 -22.65 18.63 -10.53
N PHE A 377 -21.35 18.66 -10.81
CA PHE A 377 -20.29 18.51 -9.82
C PHE A 377 -19.13 19.44 -10.20
N ASN A 378 -18.60 20.21 -9.25
CA ASN A 378 -17.56 21.21 -9.50
C ASN A 378 -17.92 22.16 -10.66
N ASN A 379 -19.18 22.61 -10.70
CA ASN A 379 -19.74 23.47 -11.77
C ASN A 379 -19.67 22.88 -13.20
N LYS A 380 -19.45 21.57 -13.34
CA LYS A 380 -19.53 20.87 -14.63
C LYS A 380 -20.75 19.97 -14.62
N GLU A 381 -21.58 20.11 -15.64
CA GLU A 381 -22.74 19.24 -15.86
C GLU A 381 -22.30 17.94 -16.56
N SER A 382 -22.93 16.82 -16.22
CA SER A 382 -22.70 15.54 -16.88
C SER A 382 -23.38 15.47 -18.25
N ASP A 383 -22.87 14.60 -19.12
CA ASP A 383 -23.56 14.25 -20.35
C ASP A 383 -24.80 13.41 -20.07
N ILE A 384 -25.78 13.50 -20.96
CA ILE A 384 -26.95 12.62 -20.99
C ILE A 384 -26.53 11.26 -21.57
N LEU A 385 -26.79 10.18 -20.83
CA LEU A 385 -26.59 8.82 -21.32
C LEU A 385 -27.66 8.40 -22.30
N ASP A 386 -28.90 8.72 -21.97
CA ASP A 386 -30.06 8.40 -22.77
C ASP A 386 -31.21 9.35 -22.43
N VAL A 387 -32.08 9.58 -23.41
CA VAL A 387 -33.34 10.28 -23.25
C VAL A 387 -34.44 9.23 -23.19
N THR A 388 -35.09 9.11 -22.04
CA THR A 388 -36.17 8.15 -21.81
C THR A 388 -37.49 8.71 -22.34
N LYS A 389 -38.19 7.93 -23.15
CA LYS A 389 -39.57 8.23 -23.57
C LYS A 389 -40.57 7.50 -22.69
N HIS A 390 -41.66 8.19 -22.33
CA HIS A 390 -42.85 7.57 -21.73
C HIS A 390 -44.09 7.95 -22.53
N LEU A 391 -44.95 6.97 -22.81
CA LEU A 391 -46.25 7.16 -23.46
C LEU A 391 -47.36 7.11 -22.40
N ASN A 392 -48.46 7.82 -22.60
CA ASN A 392 -49.55 7.97 -21.61
C ASN A 392 -50.51 6.78 -21.54
N SER A 393 -50.16 5.65 -22.17
CA SER A 393 -51.03 4.49 -22.38
C SER A 393 -51.11 3.53 -21.21
#